data_AF-A0A0V0GT39-F1
#
_entry.id   AF-A0A0V0GT39-F1
#
_cell.length_a   1.000
_cell.length_b   1.000
_cell.length_c   1.000
_cell.angle_alpha   90.00
_cell.angle_beta   90.00
_cell.angle_gamma   90.00
#
_symmetry.space_group_name_H-M   'P 1'
#
loop_
_entity.id
_entity.type
_entity.pdbx_description
1 polymer ?
#
loop_
_entity_poly.entity_id
_entity_poly.type
_entity_poly.pdbx_seq_one_letter_code
_entity_poly.pdbx_strand_id
1 'polypeptide(L)'
;MFTHFKSTCSTDCSKYLKNALFLVGEIGGNEFNYGLLQGKTLEELRAMVPEVVQIIINAVKTVIGFGAVRIVIPGNFPIGCIPNFLTIFFTNNSTAYDEYHCLKDLNNLA
;
A
#
# COMPACT_ATOMS: atom_id res chain seq x y z
N MET A 1 -3.79 -11.55 -12.01
CA MET A 1 -4.12 -12.47 -10.89
C MET A 1 -5.06 -13.60 -11.33
N PHE A 2 -6.22 -13.31 -11.91
CA PHE A 2 -7.18 -14.33 -12.39
C PHE A 2 -6.60 -15.32 -13.42
N THR A 3 -5.84 -14.82 -14.40
CA THR A 3 -5.17 -15.65 -15.43
C THR A 3 -4.07 -16.54 -14.85
N HIS A 4 -3.33 -16.02 -13.85
CA HIS A 4 -2.25 -16.75 -13.20
C HIS A 4 -2.78 -17.94 -12.39
N PHE A 5 -3.77 -17.76 -11.52
CA PHE A 5 -4.30 -18.90 -10.76
C PHE A 5 -4.99 -19.93 -11.65
N LYS A 6 -5.69 -19.49 -12.70
CA LYS A 6 -6.25 -20.40 -13.69
C LYS A 6 -5.21 -21.27 -14.39
N SER A 7 -4.02 -20.75 -14.69
CA SER A 7 -2.96 -21.54 -15.33
C SER A 7 -2.14 -22.37 -14.35
N THR A 8 -1.92 -21.88 -13.13
CA THR A 8 -1.01 -22.53 -12.15
C THR A 8 -1.66 -23.69 -11.41
N CYS A 9 -2.96 -23.63 -11.12
CA CYS A 9 -3.63 -24.66 -10.31
C CYS A 9 -4.93 -25.22 -10.91
N SER A 10 -5.32 -24.78 -12.11
CA SER A 10 -6.47 -25.29 -12.87
C SER A 10 -7.74 -25.41 -12.01
N THR A 11 -8.28 -26.62 -11.79
CA THR A 11 -9.50 -26.87 -11.00
C THR A 11 -9.23 -27.02 -9.50
N ASP A 12 -8.00 -27.27 -9.09
CA ASP A 12 -7.64 -27.67 -7.72
C ASP A 12 -6.99 -26.55 -6.91
N CYS A 13 -7.13 -25.28 -7.33
CA CYS A 13 -6.54 -24.13 -6.65
C CYS A 13 -6.78 -24.12 -5.15
N SER A 14 -8.00 -24.42 -4.70
CA SER A 14 -8.32 -24.47 -3.28
C SER A 14 -7.42 -25.44 -2.47
N LYS A 15 -7.06 -26.60 -3.05
CA LYS A 15 -6.20 -27.59 -2.39
C LYS A 15 -4.78 -27.07 -2.15
N TYR A 16 -4.23 -26.31 -3.10
CA TYR A 16 -2.88 -25.77 -3.02
C TYR A 16 -2.85 -24.46 -2.22
N LEU A 17 -3.77 -23.54 -2.51
CA LEU A 17 -3.75 -22.18 -1.97
C LEU A 17 -4.13 -22.13 -0.49
N LYS A 18 -4.91 -23.09 0.03
CA LYS A 18 -5.18 -23.21 1.48
C LYS A 18 -3.89 -23.39 2.30
N ASN A 19 -2.87 -23.98 1.69
CA ASN A 19 -1.57 -24.27 2.29
C ASN A 19 -0.48 -23.27 1.87
N ALA A 20 -0.83 -22.19 1.17
CA ALA A 20 0.05 -21.06 0.91
C ALA A 20 -0.18 -19.90 1.90
N LEU A 21 0.79 -18.99 2.00
CA LEU A 21 0.65 -17.68 2.61
C LEU A 21 0.63 -16.65 1.49
N PHE A 22 -0.37 -15.79 1.47
CA PHE A 22 -0.49 -14.72 0.49
C PHE A 22 -0.08 -13.39 1.10
N LEU A 23 0.90 -12.73 0.50
CA LEU A 23 1.14 -11.31 0.73
C LEU A 23 0.42 -10.53 -0.37
N VAL A 24 -0.59 -9.76 0.00
CA VAL A 24 -1.38 -8.95 -0.94
C VAL A 24 -1.05 -7.48 -0.72
N GLY A 25 0.04 -7.04 -1.34
CA GLY A 25 0.52 -5.67 -1.24
C GLY A 25 2.04 -5.57 -1.24
N GLU A 26 2.58 -4.38 -1.03
CA GLU A 26 1.89 -3.13 -0.65
C GLU A 26 1.17 -2.45 -1.83
N ILE A 27 -0.08 -2.05 -1.64
CA ILE A 27 -0.92 -1.36 -2.64
C ILE A 27 -1.22 0.04 -2.13
N GLY A 28 -1.06 1.07 -2.96
CA GLY A 28 -1.28 2.48 -2.59
C GLY A 28 -0.01 3.30 -2.51
N GLY A 29 1.12 2.70 -2.08
CA GLY A 29 2.36 3.44 -1.86
C GLY A 29 2.86 4.19 -3.09
N ASN A 30 2.78 3.57 -4.28
CA ASN A 30 3.17 4.23 -5.52
C ASN A 30 2.20 5.34 -5.91
N GLU A 31 0.89 5.14 -5.72
CA GLU A 31 -0.14 6.13 -6.02
C GLU A 31 0.05 7.38 -5.16
N PHE A 32 0.27 7.20 -3.86
CA PHE A 32 0.51 8.29 -2.92
C PHE A 32 1.84 9.00 -3.18
N ASN A 33 2.93 8.24 -3.35
CA ASN A 33 4.26 8.79 -3.61
C ASN A 33 4.29 9.56 -4.93
N TYR A 34 3.68 9.02 -5.99
CA TYR A 34 3.60 9.70 -7.28
C TYR A 34 2.76 10.97 -7.18
N GLY A 35 1.57 10.90 -6.56
CA GLY A 35 0.71 12.07 -6.37
C GLY A 35 1.42 13.18 -5.59
N LEU A 36 2.13 12.82 -4.52
CA LEU A 36 2.93 13.74 -3.71
C LEU A 36 4.03 14.41 -4.55
N LEU A 37 4.76 13.63 -5.35
CA LEU A 37 5.81 14.14 -6.25
C LEU A 37 5.26 15.01 -7.40
N GLN A 38 3.99 14.85 -7.76
CA GLN A 38 3.28 15.72 -8.71
C GLN A 38 2.71 16.98 -8.04
N GLY A 39 2.97 17.20 -6.75
CA GLY A 39 2.54 18.39 -6.02
C GLY A 39 1.09 18.35 -5.54
N LYS A 40 0.45 17.17 -5.48
CA LYS A 40 -0.84 17.04 -4.79
C LYS A 40 -0.70 17.38 -3.31
N THR A 41 -1.72 18.03 -2.78
CA THR A 41 -1.83 18.29 -1.35
C THR A 41 -2.08 17.00 -0.57
N LEU A 42 -1.74 17.00 0.72
CA LEU A 42 -2.02 15.86 1.60
C LEU A 42 -3.52 15.57 1.71
N GLU A 43 -4.37 16.59 1.59
CA GLU A 43 -5.81 16.44 1.59
C GLU A 43 -6.30 15.68 0.35
N GLU A 44 -5.81 16.04 -0.84
CA GLU A 44 -6.13 15.31 -2.08
C GLU A 44 -5.65 13.86 -2.02
N LEU A 45 -4.47 13.60 -1.45
CA LEU A 45 -3.95 12.24 -1.28
C LEU A 45 -4.80 11.43 -0.30
N ARG A 46 -5.21 12.02 0.83
CA ARG A 46 -6.14 11.38 1.78
C ARG A 46 -7.49 11.08 1.15
N ALA A 47 -7.97 11.93 0.27
CA ALA A 47 -9.23 11.69 -0.46
C ALA A 47 -9.15 10.47 -1.40
N MET A 48 -7.95 10.03 -1.81
CA MET A 48 -7.75 8.81 -2.62
C MET A 48 -7.74 7.53 -1.78
N VAL A 49 -7.53 7.61 -0.46
CA VAL A 49 -7.41 6.44 0.44
C VAL A 49 -8.60 5.46 0.32
N PRO A 50 -9.88 5.91 0.31
CA PRO A 50 -11.01 4.98 0.18
C PRO A 50 -10.98 4.16 -1.10
N GLU A 51 -10.54 4.75 -2.22
CA GLU A 51 -10.43 4.05 -3.51
C GLU A 51 -9.31 2.99 -3.46
N VAL A 52 -8.15 3.34 -2.92
CA VAL A 52 -7.03 2.40 -2.71
C VAL A 52 -7.45 1.24 -1.80
N VAL A 53 -8.15 1.52 -0.70
CA VAL A 53 -8.67 0.49 0.22
C VAL A 53 -9.65 -0.43 -0.52
N GLN A 54 -10.53 0.12 -1.37
CA GLN A 54 -11.46 -0.69 -2.15
C GLN A 54 -10.75 -1.61 -3.14
N ILE A 55 -9.65 -1.15 -3.76
CA ILE A 55 -8.80 -1.98 -4.63
C ILE A 55 -8.16 -3.13 -3.84
N ILE A 56 -7.63 -2.86 -2.64
CA ILE A 56 -7.09 -3.89 -1.74
C ILE A 56 -8.16 -4.93 -1.42
N ILE A 57 -9.35 -4.49 -1.00
CA ILE A 57 -10.47 -5.39 -0.69
C ILE A 57 -10.81 -6.28 -1.89
N ASN A 58 -10.85 -5.72 -3.10
CA ASN A 58 -11.15 -6.48 -4.31
C ASN A 58 -10.05 -7.52 -4.64
N ALA A 59 -8.78 -7.18 -4.46
CA ALA A 59 -7.67 -8.10 -4.63
C ALA A 59 -7.73 -9.26 -3.61
N VAL A 60 -8.03 -8.94 -2.34
CA VAL A 60 -8.20 -9.92 -1.26
C VAL A 60 -9.39 -10.84 -1.53
N LYS A 61 -10.54 -10.29 -1.89
CA LYS A 61 -11.72 -11.09 -2.29
C LYS A 61 -11.40 -12.03 -3.45
N THR A 62 -10.60 -11.58 -4.41
CA THR A 62 -10.16 -12.40 -5.53
C THR A 62 -9.35 -13.61 -5.06
N VAL A 63 -8.30 -13.42 -4.25
CA VAL A 63 -7.47 -14.56 -3.76
C VAL A 63 -8.28 -15.51 -2.87
N ILE A 64 -9.19 -14.98 -2.05
CA ILE A 64 -10.12 -15.80 -1.26
C ILE A 64 -11.01 -16.65 -2.17
N GLY A 65 -11.53 -16.06 -3.25
CA GLY A 65 -12.33 -16.78 -4.25
C GLY A 65 -11.59 -17.94 -4.93
N PHE A 66 -10.25 -17.91 -4.95
CA PHE A 66 -9.40 -19.00 -5.44
C PHE A 66 -9.00 -20.03 -4.35
N GLY A 67 -9.39 -19.80 -3.09
CA GLY A 67 -9.17 -20.72 -1.97
C GLY A 67 -8.00 -20.37 -1.04
N ALA A 68 -7.50 -19.13 -1.09
CA ALA A 68 -6.56 -18.63 -0.09
C ALA A 68 -7.24 -18.48 1.28
N VAL A 69 -6.57 -18.93 2.35
CA VAL A 69 -7.08 -18.81 3.74
C VAL A 69 -6.11 -18.13 4.70
N ARG A 70 -4.84 -17.94 4.30
CA ARG A 70 -3.83 -17.23 5.09
C ARG A 70 -3.29 -16.07 4.27
N ILE A 71 -3.65 -14.86 4.69
CA ILE A 71 -3.42 -13.64 3.93
C ILE A 71 -2.84 -12.59 4.88
N VAL A 72 -1.75 -11.95 4.45
CA VAL A 72 -1.15 -10.78 5.07
C VAL A 72 -1.34 -9.61 4.11
N ILE A 73 -1.90 -8.54 4.63
CA ILE A 73 -2.14 -7.30 3.88
C ILE A 73 -1.23 -6.24 4.53
N PRO A 74 -0.06 -5.95 3.96
CA PRO A 74 0.76 -4.85 4.47
C PRO A 74 0.04 -3.53 4.24
N GLY A 75 0.02 -2.68 5.26
CA GLY A 75 -0.43 -1.29 5.16
C GLY A 75 0.66 -0.42 4.53
N ASN A 76 0.30 0.83 4.24
CA ASN A 76 1.28 1.79 3.73
C ASN A 76 2.30 2.12 4.84
N PHE A 77 3.60 2.09 4.58
CA PHE A 77 4.60 2.41 5.61
C PHE A 77 4.81 3.93 5.78
N PRO A 78 5.31 4.38 6.95
CA PRO A 78 5.67 5.77 7.15
C PRO A 78 6.79 6.22 6.18
N ILE A 79 6.49 7.19 5.32
CA ILE A 79 7.40 7.63 4.24
C ILE A 79 8.21 8.88 4.59
N GLY A 80 7.97 9.50 5.74
CA GLY A 80 8.58 10.77 6.14
C GLY A 80 10.09 10.72 6.37
N CYS A 81 10.67 9.53 6.50
CA CYS A 81 12.12 9.32 6.64
C CYS A 81 12.83 9.06 5.31
N ILE A 82 12.10 8.97 4.19
CA ILE A 82 12.71 8.66 2.90
C ILE A 82 13.61 9.84 2.49
N PRO A 83 14.92 9.63 2.22
CA PRO A 83 15.86 10.71 1.93
C PRO A 83 15.42 11.64 0.78
N ASN A 84 14.79 11.07 -0.25
CA ASN A 84 14.23 11.82 -1.36
C ASN A 84 13.14 12.81 -0.90
N PHE A 85 12.22 12.37 -0.04
CA PHE A 85 11.15 13.23 0.46
C PHE A 85 11.66 14.25 1.48
N LEU A 86 12.63 13.90 2.31
CA LEU A 86 13.30 14.87 3.19
C LEU A 86 13.98 15.99 2.41
N THR A 87 14.51 15.69 1.23
CA THR A 87 15.16 16.68 0.35
C THR A 87 14.14 17.55 -0.37
N ILE A 88 13.12 16.94 -0.98
CA ILE A 88 12.11 17.66 -1.77
C ILE A 88 11.20 18.52 -0.88
N PHE A 89 10.80 18.01 0.28
CA PHE A 89 9.88 18.67 1.21
C PHE A 89 10.61 19.29 2.41
N PHE A 90 11.88 19.66 2.22
CA PHE A 90 12.66 20.32 3.25
C PHE A 90 11.98 21.61 3.73
N THR A 91 12.00 21.84 5.04
CA THR A 91 11.48 23.06 5.66
C THR A 91 12.33 23.47 6.86
N ASN A 92 12.46 24.77 7.10
CA ASN A 92 13.12 25.30 8.31
C ASN A 92 12.22 25.19 9.55
N ASN A 93 10.97 24.74 9.41
CA ASN A 93 10.09 24.52 10.54
C ASN A 93 10.49 23.25 11.30
N SER A 94 11.19 23.41 12.43
CA SER A 94 11.61 22.29 13.28
C SER A 94 10.43 21.45 13.80
N THR A 95 9.23 22.03 13.93
CA THR A 95 8.05 21.28 14.39
C THR A 95 7.44 20.40 13.31
N ALA A 96 7.91 20.45 12.06
CA ALA A 96 7.47 19.55 11.00
C ALA A 96 8.06 18.14 11.15
N TYR A 97 9.16 18.02 11.90
CA TYR A 97 9.90 16.78 12.09
C TYR A 97 9.56 16.11 13.43
N ASP A 98 9.71 14.79 13.49
CA ASP A 98 9.70 14.01 14.73
C ASP A 98 11.11 13.90 15.35
N GLU A 99 11.23 13.11 16.43
CA GLU A 99 12.50 12.91 17.15
C GLU A 99 13.60 12.23 16.31
N TYR A 100 13.24 11.58 15.20
CA TYR A 100 14.18 10.93 14.27
C TYR A 100 14.46 11.79 13.03
N HIS A 101 14.04 13.06 13.04
CA HIS A 101 14.15 13.99 11.90
C HIS A 101 13.35 13.55 10.65
N CYS A 102 12.23 12.85 10.84
CA CYS A 102 11.33 12.47 9.76
C CYS A 102 10.12 13.40 9.68
N LEU A 103 9.61 13.64 8.47
CA LEU A 103 8.44 14.50 8.25
C LEU A 103 7.17 13.85 8.80
N LYS A 104 6.58 14.43 9.85
CA LYS A 104 5.41 13.88 10.56
C LYS A 104 4.19 13.75 9.67
N ASP A 105 3.92 14.74 8.85
CA ASP A 105 2.71 14.73 8.02
C ASP A 105 2.75 13.62 6.96
N LEU A 106 3.94 13.31 6.44
CA LEU A 106 4.16 12.22 5.51
C LEU A 106 4.11 10.85 6.20
N ASN A 107 4.54 10.76 7.45
CA ASN A 107 4.34 9.55 8.27
C ASN A 107 2.86 9.27 8.59
N ASN A 108 1.99 10.29 8.52
CA ASN A 108 0.55 10.21 8.82
C ASN A 108 -0.33 10.38 7.56
N LEU A 109 0.18 9.99 6.39
CA LEU A 109 -0.53 10.14 5.12
C LEU A 109 -1.67 9.12 4.97
N ALA A 110 -1.46 7.88 5.41
CA ALA A 110 -2.35 6.75 5.23
C ALA A 110 -2.45 5.91 6.52
#